data_AF-A0A7J8NHM4-F1
#
_entry.id   AF-A0A7J8NHM4-F1
#
_cell.length_a   1.000
_cell.length_b   1.000
_cell.length_c   1.000
_cell.angle_alpha   90.00
_cell.angle_beta   90.00
_cell.angle_gamma   90.00
#
_symmetry.space_group_name_H-M   'P 1'
#
loop_
_entity.id
_entity.type
_entity.pdbx_description
1 polymer ?
#
loop_
_entity_poly.entity_id
_entity_poly.type
_entity_poly.pdbx_seq_one_letter_code
_entity_poly.pdbx_strand_id
1 'polypeptide(L)'
;MVAQQIALFHSQINKKRFNDDSLRILESVLASNDVKSLFQLRSTLKEFIRSESLSAIRHIAAKTVDQQLSTLEFFVGAFAIIGDIESCLALRYEALVLREHKSQIHQWLQVSPVEWLNFAEQSLDNCFYAIAAKVFLKNECFSPSI
;
A
#
# COMPACT_ATOMS: atom_id res chain seq x y z
N MET A 1 26.63 -9.25 -2.80
CA MET A 1 25.35 -9.68 -3.40
C MET A 1 24.18 -8.78 -2.96
N VAL A 2 23.95 -8.60 -1.65
CA VAL A 2 22.89 -7.74 -1.10
C VAL A 2 22.96 -6.28 -1.56
N ALA A 3 24.14 -5.65 -1.52
CA ALA A 3 24.32 -4.26 -1.96
C ALA A 3 23.93 -4.02 -3.44
N GLN A 4 24.17 -5.02 -4.31
CA GLN A 4 23.80 -4.95 -5.72
C GLN A 4 22.28 -5.06 -5.90
N GLN A 5 21.61 -5.90 -5.12
CA GLN A 5 20.15 -6.00 -5.12
C GLN A 5 19.48 -4.72 -4.59
N ILE A 6 20.05 -4.10 -3.54
CA ILE A 6 19.61 -2.79 -3.04
C ILE A 6 19.73 -1.72 -4.14
N ALA A 7 20.89 -1.61 -4.78
CA ALA A 7 21.09 -0.65 -5.87
C ALA A 7 20.13 -0.91 -7.05
N LEU A 8 19.88 -2.18 -7.37
CA LEU A 8 18.94 -2.57 -8.41
C LEU A 8 17.51 -2.18 -8.03
N PHE A 9 17.08 -2.44 -6.80
CA PHE A 9 15.78 -1.99 -6.28
C PHE A 9 15.63 -0.47 -6.41
N HIS A 10 16.57 0.31 -5.89
CA HIS A 10 16.55 1.78 -6.03
C HIS A 10 16.44 2.22 -7.49
N SER A 11 17.18 1.58 -8.40
CA SER A 11 17.11 1.89 -9.83
C SER A 11 15.71 1.64 -10.43
N GLN A 12 15.04 0.54 -10.05
CA GLN A 12 13.68 0.25 -10.51
C GLN A 12 12.68 1.29 -10.00
N ILE A 13 12.74 1.63 -8.71
CA ILE A 13 11.82 2.61 -8.09
C ILE A 13 12.03 3.99 -8.69
N ASN A 14 13.28 4.43 -8.89
CA ASN A 14 13.59 5.72 -9.52
C ASN A 14 13.07 5.78 -10.98
N LYS A 15 13.08 4.65 -11.69
CA LYS A 15 12.48 4.52 -13.04
C LYS A 15 10.95 4.36 -13.01
N LYS A 16 10.33 4.46 -11.84
CA LYS A 16 8.88 4.30 -11.60
C LYS A 16 8.36 2.93 -12.08
N ARG A 17 9.21 1.90 -11.98
CA ARG A 17 8.87 0.51 -12.29
C ARG A 17 8.34 -0.19 -11.05
N PHE A 18 7.04 -0.04 -10.86
CA PHE A 18 6.27 -0.61 -9.76
C PHE A 18 5.68 -1.94 -10.21
N ASN A 19 6.42 -3.03 -9.98
CA ASN A 19 6.03 -4.38 -10.39
C ASN A 19 6.48 -5.44 -9.39
N ASP A 20 6.00 -6.66 -9.57
CA ASP A 20 6.30 -7.79 -8.67
C ASP A 20 7.79 -8.14 -8.62
N ASP A 21 8.53 -7.95 -9.72
CA ASP A 21 9.97 -8.18 -9.73
C ASP A 21 10.69 -7.27 -8.72
N SER A 22 10.32 -6.00 -8.67
CA SER A 22 10.82 -5.04 -7.68
C SER A 22 10.47 -5.47 -6.23
N LEU A 23 9.30 -6.05 -6.00
CA LEU A 23 8.92 -6.58 -4.68
C LEU A 23 9.75 -7.80 -4.30
N ARG A 24 9.96 -8.75 -5.22
CA ARG A 24 10.81 -9.93 -4.98
C ARG A 24 12.25 -9.55 -4.65
N ILE A 25 12.77 -8.49 -5.28
CA ILE A 25 14.10 -7.96 -4.96
C ILE A 25 14.12 -7.44 -3.52
N LEU A 26 13.10 -6.69 -3.10
CA LEU A 26 12.97 -6.18 -1.75
C LEU A 26 12.91 -7.31 -0.71
N GLU A 27 12.13 -8.35 -0.96
CA GLU A 27 12.06 -9.55 -0.11
C GLU A 27 13.42 -10.25 0.00
N SER A 28 14.12 -10.45 -1.12
CA SER A 28 15.44 -11.08 -1.14
C SER A 28 16.49 -10.28 -0.36
N VAL A 29 16.44 -8.95 -0.46
CA VAL A 29 17.28 -8.06 0.33
C VAL A 29 16.99 -8.24 1.81
N LEU A 30 15.74 -8.24 2.25
CA LEU A 30 15.41 -8.39 3.67
C LEU A 30 15.71 -9.80 4.21
N ALA A 31 15.61 -10.85 3.39
CA ALA A 31 15.88 -12.22 3.81
C ALA A 31 17.38 -12.53 4.04
N SER A 32 18.29 -11.72 3.49
CA SER A 32 19.73 -12.02 3.41
C SER A 32 20.62 -11.28 4.41
N ASN A 33 20.05 -10.43 5.28
CA ASN A 33 20.82 -9.60 6.23
C ASN A 33 20.79 -10.16 7.66
N ASP A 34 21.89 -9.98 8.39
CA ASP A 34 21.94 -10.25 9.84
C ASP A 34 21.03 -9.29 10.62
N VAL A 35 20.60 -9.68 11.82
CA VAL A 35 19.57 -8.96 12.59
C VAL A 35 19.92 -7.49 12.86
N LYS A 36 21.20 -7.15 13.06
CA LYS A 36 21.61 -5.77 13.35
C LYS A 36 21.63 -4.91 12.10
N SER A 37 22.18 -5.42 10.99
CA SER A 37 22.18 -4.70 9.71
C SER A 37 20.78 -4.60 9.12
N LEU A 38 19.92 -5.60 9.34
CA LEU A 38 18.52 -5.62 8.92
C LEU A 38 17.72 -4.45 9.49
N PHE A 39 17.90 -4.11 10.77
CA PHE A 39 17.15 -3.01 11.39
C PHE A 39 17.47 -1.66 10.74
N GLN A 40 18.75 -1.35 10.59
CA GLN A 40 19.20 -0.12 9.93
C GLN A 40 18.74 -0.08 8.47
N LEU A 41 18.89 -1.20 7.76
CA LEU A 41 18.45 -1.31 6.37
C LEU A 41 16.94 -1.11 6.21
N ARG A 42 16.12 -1.72 7.08
CA ARG A 42 14.66 -1.51 7.09
C ARG A 42 14.32 -0.05 7.33
N SER A 43 14.99 0.64 8.25
CA SER A 43 14.77 2.07 8.49
C SER A 43 15.05 2.90 7.23
N THR A 44 16.21 2.70 6.60
CA THR A 44 16.60 3.41 5.38
C THR A 44 15.65 3.14 4.22
N LEU A 45 15.30 1.86 4.00
CA LEU A 45 14.35 1.49 2.94
C LEU A 45 12.95 2.03 3.24
N LYS A 46 12.52 2.03 4.50
CA LYS A 46 11.23 2.60 4.91
C LYS A 46 11.13 4.08 4.52
N GLU A 47 12.13 4.88 4.88
CA GLU A 47 12.18 6.30 4.53
C GLU A 47 12.21 6.52 3.01
N PHE A 48 13.02 5.73 2.29
CA PHE A 48 13.08 5.79 0.84
C PHE A 48 11.73 5.48 0.18
N ILE A 49 11.08 4.38 0.57
CA ILE A 49 9.78 3.98 0.01
C ILE A 49 8.70 4.99 0.37
N ARG A 50 8.69 5.55 1.59
CA ARG A 50 7.77 6.64 1.97
C ARG A 50 7.93 7.89 1.10
N SER A 51 9.17 8.29 0.81
CA SER A 51 9.44 9.42 -0.09
C SER A 51 8.93 9.14 -1.51
N GLU A 52 9.26 7.97 -2.04
CA GLU A 52 8.88 7.58 -3.39
C GLU A 52 7.38 7.35 -3.55
N SER A 53 6.70 6.83 -2.53
CA SER A 53 5.25 6.67 -2.53
C SER A 53 4.55 8.03 -2.56
N LEU A 54 5.00 8.99 -1.73
CA LEU A 54 4.44 10.34 -1.72
C LEU A 54 4.62 11.04 -3.07
N SER A 55 5.80 10.91 -3.68
CA SER A 55 6.05 11.40 -5.04
C SER A 55 5.10 10.73 -6.04
N ALA A 56 4.99 9.40 -6.02
CA ALA A 56 4.15 8.66 -6.96
C ALA A 56 2.67 9.06 -6.86
N ILE A 57 2.14 9.20 -5.64
CA ILE A 57 0.74 9.58 -5.37
C ILE A 57 0.43 10.97 -5.93
N ARG A 58 1.33 11.95 -5.73
CA ARG A 58 1.15 13.31 -6.29
C ARG A 58 1.02 13.30 -7.82
N HIS A 59 1.67 12.37 -8.50
CA HIS A 59 1.67 12.26 -9.96
C HIS A 59 0.65 11.24 -10.49
N ILE A 60 -0.07 10.55 -9.61
CA ILE A 60 -0.94 9.44 -9.99
C ILE A 60 -2.26 9.91 -10.63
N ALA A 61 -2.74 11.10 -10.26
CA ALA A 61 -4.03 11.62 -10.72
C ALA A 61 -4.12 11.79 -12.24
N ALA A 62 -2.98 12.01 -12.92
CA ALA A 62 -2.89 12.16 -14.36
C ALA A 62 -2.82 10.81 -15.13
N LYS A 63 -2.74 9.67 -14.43
CA LYS A 63 -2.64 8.33 -15.01
C LYS A 63 -4.00 7.67 -15.23
N THR A 64 -4.03 6.57 -15.99
CA THR A 64 -5.23 5.73 -16.11
C THR A 64 -5.58 5.08 -14.77
N VAL A 65 -6.85 4.66 -14.61
CA VAL A 65 -7.30 4.03 -13.36
C VAL A 65 -6.51 2.76 -13.05
N ASP A 66 -6.22 1.93 -14.06
CA ASP A 66 -5.40 0.73 -13.88
C ASP A 66 -4.00 1.07 -13.36
N GLN A 67 -3.35 2.08 -13.96
CA GLN A 67 -2.04 2.54 -13.52
C GLN A 67 -2.05 3.13 -12.11
N GLN A 68 -3.15 3.79 -11.74
CA GLN A 68 -3.35 4.30 -10.38
C GLN A 68 -3.41 3.14 -9.38
N LEU A 69 -4.25 2.14 -9.65
CA LEU A 69 -4.41 0.99 -8.78
C LEU A 69 -3.13 0.16 -8.67
N SER A 70 -2.49 -0.18 -9.79
CA SER A 70 -1.24 -0.94 -9.76
C SER A 70 -0.12 -0.23 -8.99
N THR A 71 -0.06 1.11 -9.08
CA THR A 71 0.92 1.89 -8.30
C THR A 71 0.59 1.81 -6.80
N LEU A 72 -0.68 1.97 -6.40
CA LEU A 72 -1.08 1.87 -5.00
C LEU A 72 -0.84 0.46 -4.44
N GLU A 73 -1.24 -0.59 -5.17
CA GLU A 73 -1.04 -1.99 -4.80
C GLU A 73 0.43 -2.34 -4.62
N PHE A 74 1.29 -1.84 -5.51
CA PHE A 74 2.73 -2.01 -5.38
C PHE A 74 3.26 -1.43 -4.06
N PHE A 75 2.89 -0.20 -3.71
CA PHE A 75 3.37 0.42 -2.47
C PHE A 75 2.77 -0.22 -1.22
N VAL A 76 1.50 -0.67 -1.27
CA VAL A 76 0.90 -1.49 -0.20
C VAL A 76 1.75 -2.74 0.04
N GLY A 77 2.10 -3.47 -1.03
CA GLY A 77 2.97 -4.65 -0.94
C GLY A 77 4.36 -4.32 -0.38
N ALA A 78 4.97 -3.25 -0.86
CA ALA A 78 6.29 -2.81 -0.39
C ALA A 78 6.28 -2.45 1.11
N PHE A 79 5.25 -1.75 1.59
CA PHE A 79 5.10 -1.43 3.01
C PHE A 79 4.79 -2.65 3.87
N ALA A 80 4.02 -3.60 3.36
CA ALA A 80 3.80 -4.88 4.03
C ALA A 80 5.12 -5.66 4.23
N ILE A 81 5.95 -5.73 3.18
CA ILE A 81 7.27 -6.38 3.22
C ILE A 81 8.21 -5.68 4.22
N ILE A 82 8.24 -4.35 4.22
CA ILE A 82 9.06 -3.57 5.17
C ILE A 82 8.50 -3.58 6.59
N GLY A 83 7.23 -3.96 6.79
CA GLY A 83 6.54 -3.92 8.07
C GLY A 83 6.14 -2.50 8.50
N ASP A 84 5.90 -1.61 7.54
CA ASP A 84 5.37 -0.27 7.78
C ASP A 84 3.84 -0.29 7.75
N ILE A 85 3.24 -0.74 8.86
CA ILE A 85 1.79 -0.96 8.94
C ILE A 85 1.00 0.33 8.71
N GLU A 86 1.45 1.45 9.25
CA GLU A 86 0.80 2.74 9.09
C GLU A 86 0.68 3.14 7.61
N SER A 87 1.80 3.11 6.88
CA SER A 87 1.81 3.47 5.45
C SER A 87 1.08 2.42 4.60
N CYS A 88 1.12 1.14 4.98
CA CYS A 88 0.34 0.09 4.34
C CYS A 88 -1.18 0.35 4.46
N LEU A 89 -1.69 0.58 5.68
CA LEU A 89 -3.10 0.84 5.91
C LEU A 89 -3.56 2.15 5.26
N ALA A 90 -2.73 3.20 5.31
CA ALA A 90 -3.02 4.46 4.64
C ALA A 90 -3.25 4.27 3.13
N LEU A 91 -2.36 3.55 2.44
CA LEU A 91 -2.52 3.32 1.00
C LEU A 91 -3.63 2.33 0.65
N ARG A 92 -3.90 1.34 1.50
CA ARG A 92 -5.06 0.46 1.33
C ARG A 92 -6.36 1.27 1.39
N TYR A 93 -6.47 2.20 2.34
CA TYR A 93 -7.62 3.10 2.43
C TYR A 93 -7.75 3.94 1.15
N GLU A 94 -6.68 4.58 0.69
CA GLU A 94 -6.70 5.38 -0.55
C GLU A 94 -7.09 4.55 -1.79
N ALA A 95 -6.63 3.30 -1.88
CA ALA A 95 -7.02 2.39 -2.95
C ALA A 95 -8.52 2.06 -2.92
N LEU A 96 -9.09 1.80 -1.73
CA LEU A 96 -10.53 1.56 -1.57
C LEU A 96 -11.36 2.80 -1.92
N VAL A 97 -10.94 3.99 -1.47
CA VAL A 97 -11.60 5.26 -1.83
C VAL A 97 -11.54 5.50 -3.34
N LEU A 98 -10.38 5.30 -3.96
CA LEU A 98 -10.22 5.48 -5.41
C LEU A 98 -11.14 4.52 -6.18
N ARG A 99 -11.17 3.24 -5.82
CA ARG A 99 -12.01 2.22 -6.44
C ARG A 99 -13.49 2.59 -6.34
N GLU A 100 -13.95 2.95 -5.15
CA GLU A 100 -15.34 3.37 -4.92
C GLU A 100 -15.71 4.63 -5.70
N HIS A 101 -14.81 5.60 -5.81
CA HIS A 101 -15.05 6.79 -6.62
C HIS A 101 -15.15 6.46 -8.11
N LYS A 102 -14.24 5.58 -8.60
CA LYS A 102 -14.20 5.19 -10.01
C LYS A 102 -15.26 4.16 -10.38
N SER A 103 -15.90 3.49 -9.41
CA SER A 103 -16.94 2.49 -9.69
C SER A 103 -18.22 3.08 -10.29
N GLN A 104 -18.41 4.39 -10.20
CA GLN A 104 -19.46 5.11 -10.91
C GLN A 104 -19.33 5.01 -12.44
N ILE A 105 -18.10 4.86 -12.93
CA ILE A 105 -17.77 4.77 -14.37
C ILE A 105 -17.41 3.33 -14.72
N HIS A 106 -16.73 2.62 -13.83
CA HIS A 106 -16.21 1.27 -14.05
C HIS A 106 -16.74 0.30 -12.99
N GLN A 107 -17.85 -0.38 -13.28
CA GLN A 107 -18.53 -1.25 -12.29
C GLN A 107 -17.65 -2.35 -11.69
N TRP A 108 -16.63 -2.83 -12.41
CA TRP A 108 -15.68 -3.83 -11.90
C TRP A 108 -14.80 -3.31 -10.75
N LEU A 109 -14.78 -2.00 -10.51
CA LEU A 109 -14.09 -1.36 -9.38
C LEU A 109 -14.95 -1.25 -8.13
N GLN A 110 -16.19 -1.74 -8.13
CA GLN A 110 -17.03 -1.71 -6.94
C GLN A 110 -16.29 -2.32 -5.74
N VAL A 111 -16.39 -1.61 -4.61
CA VAL A 111 -15.85 -2.04 -3.33
C VAL A 111 -17.00 -2.56 -2.52
N SER A 112 -16.95 -3.83 -2.16
CA SER A 112 -17.98 -4.45 -1.34
C SER A 112 -17.93 -3.93 0.10
N PRO A 113 -19.06 -3.94 0.83
CA PRO A 113 -19.06 -3.65 2.27
C PRO A 113 -18.11 -4.57 3.05
N VAL A 114 -17.96 -5.83 2.62
CA VAL A 114 -17.03 -6.80 3.21
C VAL A 114 -15.57 -6.35 3.11
N GLU A 115 -15.16 -5.77 1.98
CA GLU A 115 -13.80 -5.23 1.84
C GLU A 115 -13.54 -4.05 2.80
N TRP A 116 -14.53 -3.19 3.00
CA TRP A 116 -14.44 -2.11 3.99
C TRP A 116 -14.40 -2.64 5.42
N LEU A 117 -15.22 -3.63 5.76
CA LEU A 117 -15.22 -4.25 7.08
C LEU A 117 -13.88 -4.93 7.37
N ASN A 118 -13.34 -5.70 6.42
CA ASN A 118 -12.02 -6.31 6.55
C ASN A 118 -10.92 -5.26 6.79
N PHE A 119 -11.00 -4.11 6.11
CA PHE A 119 -10.07 -3.00 6.35
C PHE A 119 -10.24 -2.39 7.76
N ALA A 120 -11.47 -2.24 8.23
CA ALA A 120 -11.77 -1.71 9.56
C ALA A 120 -11.26 -2.63 10.67
N GLU A 121 -11.46 -3.94 10.54
CA GLU A 121 -10.93 -4.97 11.43
C GLU A 121 -9.41 -4.93 11.46
N GLN A 122 -8.75 -4.95 10.30
CA GLN A 122 -7.29 -4.83 10.22
C GLN A 122 -6.77 -3.53 10.85
N SER A 123 -7.49 -2.43 10.71
CA SER A 123 -7.13 -1.16 11.35
C SER A 123 -7.28 -1.24 12.86
N LEU A 124 -8.33 -1.88 13.35
CA LEU A 124 -8.59 -2.10 14.78
C LEU A 124 -7.50 -2.97 15.42
N ASP A 125 -7.15 -4.09 14.78
CA ASP A 125 -6.10 -5.02 15.23
C ASP A 125 -4.74 -4.32 15.35
N ASN A 126 -4.51 -3.29 14.54
CA ASN A 126 -3.30 -2.49 14.54
C ASN A 126 -3.43 -1.18 15.35
N CYS A 127 -4.44 -1.07 16.22
CA CYS A 127 -4.69 0.06 17.12
C CYS A 127 -5.02 1.39 16.44
N PHE A 128 -5.43 1.38 15.16
CA PHE A 128 -5.89 2.56 14.43
C PHE A 128 -7.41 2.76 14.60
N TYR A 129 -7.85 3.01 15.84
CA TYR A 129 -9.27 3.07 16.21
C TYR A 129 -10.07 4.14 15.46
N ALA A 130 -9.49 5.31 15.22
CA ALA A 130 -10.19 6.43 14.58
C ALA A 130 -10.62 6.11 13.14
N ILE A 131 -9.74 5.46 12.36
CA ILE A 131 -10.06 5.09 10.97
C ILE A 131 -10.98 3.87 10.94
N ALA A 132 -10.81 2.90 11.85
CA ALA A 132 -11.70 1.76 11.99
C ALA A 132 -13.15 2.23 12.27
N ALA A 133 -13.33 3.10 13.26
CA ALA A 133 -14.64 3.66 13.61
C ALA A 133 -15.29 4.41 12.43
N LYS A 134 -14.51 5.22 11.70
CA LYS A 134 -15.00 5.93 10.51
C LYS A 134 -15.55 4.97 9.46
N VAL A 135 -14.88 3.84 9.24
CA VAL A 135 -15.29 2.83 8.25
C VAL A 135 -16.50 2.03 8.74
N PHE A 136 -16.57 1.68 10.02
CA PHE A 136 -17.75 1.02 10.59
C PHE A 136 -19.01 1.89 10.46
N LEU A 137 -18.93 3.17 10.86
CA LEU A 137 -20.04 4.12 10.73
C LEU A 137 -20.51 4.29 9.28
N LYS A 138 -19.56 4.27 8.32
CA LYS A 138 -19.89 4.32 6.90
C LYS A 138 -20.69 3.10 6.44
N ASN A 139 -20.40 1.91 6.96
CA ASN A 139 -21.07 0.67 6.57
C ASN A 139 -22.40 0.45 7.31
N GLU A 140 -22.58 0.99 8.52
CA GLU A 140 -23.89 0.95 9.21
C GLU A 140 -24.99 1.70 8.45
N CYS A 141 -24.63 2.78 7.72
CA CYS A 141 -25.53 3.48 6.82
C CYS A 141 -25.98 2.66 5.58
N PHE A 142 -25.37 1.49 5.33
CA PHE A 142 -25.72 0.57 4.23
C PHE A 142 -26.61 -0.61 4.66
N SER A 143 -27.10 -0.61 5.91
CA SER A 143 -28.13 -1.56 6.34
C SER A 143 -29.39 -1.33 5.50
N PRO A 144 -29.84 -2.29 4.65
CA PRO A 144 -31.17 -2.20 4.09
C PRO A 144 -32.14 -2.33 5.27
N SER A 145 -33.06 -1.39 5.39
CA SER A 145 -34.24 -1.53 6.24
C SER A 145 -34.86 -2.90 5.97
N ILE A 146 -34.80 -3.79 6.96
CA ILE A 146 -35.55 -5.06 6.96
C ILE A 146 -37.03 -4.75 7.04
#